data_AF-A0A496S599-F1
#
_entry.id   AF-A0A496S599-F1
#
_cell.length_a   1.000
_cell.length_b   1.000
_cell.length_c   1.000
_cell.angle_alpha   90.00
_cell.angle_beta   90.00
_cell.angle_gamma   90.00
#
_symmetry.space_group_name_H-M   'P 1'
#
loop_
_entity.id
_entity.type
_entity.pdbx_description
1 polymer ?
#
loop_
_entity_poly.entity_id
_entity_poly.type
_entity_poly.pdbx_seq_one_letter_code
_entity_poly.pdbx_strand_id
1 'polypeptide(L)'
;MKKERIKEVYEDFKNALGRLREALEEDLSKGSIVVDGTIKRFEFTFELAWKLAQLILEYNNVQTRGPRLVIKEAFKLGLIKEGESWIDMLEDRNKTS
;
A
#
# COMPACT_ATOMS: atom_id res chain seq x y z
N MET A 1 -14.20 6.94 -16.75
CA MET A 1 -14.01 7.52 -15.39
C MET A 1 -13.38 6.54 -14.40
N LYS A 2 -13.99 5.39 -14.06
CA LYS A 2 -13.41 4.46 -13.06
C LYS A 2 -12.06 3.87 -13.49
N LYS A 3 -11.90 3.56 -14.79
CA LYS A 3 -10.66 2.96 -15.33
C LYS A 3 -9.50 3.95 -15.38
N GLU A 4 -9.77 5.22 -15.70
CA GLU A 4 -8.78 6.30 -15.68
C GLU A 4 -8.27 6.56 -14.27
N ARG A 5 -9.19 6.61 -13.28
CA ARG A 5 -8.81 6.77 -11.88
C ARG A 5 -7.93 5.64 -11.36
N ILE A 6 -8.22 4.39 -11.74
CA ILE A 6 -7.36 3.23 -11.40
C ILE A 6 -5.95 3.42 -11.98
N LYS A 7 -5.84 3.88 -13.23
CA LYS A 7 -4.54 4.11 -13.87
C LYS A 7 -3.74 5.21 -13.16
N GLU A 8 -4.37 6.32 -12.79
CA GLU A 8 -3.73 7.40 -12.03
C GLU A 8 -3.16 6.88 -10.70
N VAL A 9 -4.00 6.22 -9.90
CA VAL A 9 -3.59 5.71 -8.58
C VAL A 9 -2.53 4.60 -8.72
N TYR A 10 -2.58 3.82 -9.79
CA TYR A 10 -1.54 2.83 -10.10
C TYR A 10 -0.19 3.49 -10.37
N GLU A 11 -0.15 4.58 -11.15
CA GLU A 11 1.09 5.29 -11.43
C GLU A 11 1.63 5.98 -10.16
N ASP A 12 0.75 6.56 -9.34
CA ASP A 12 1.12 7.11 -8.03
C ASP A 12 1.72 6.03 -7.12
N PHE A 13 1.07 4.87 -7.02
CA PHE A 13 1.56 3.72 -6.24
C PHE A 13 2.93 3.25 -6.73
N LYS A 14 3.10 3.11 -8.06
CA LYS A 14 4.36 2.69 -8.66
C LYS A 14 5.50 3.67 -8.36
N ASN A 15 5.24 4.97 -8.44
CA ASN A 15 6.22 6.00 -8.12
C ASN A 15 6.56 6.02 -6.61
N ALA A 16 5.55 5.88 -5.74
CA ALA A 16 5.75 5.78 -4.29
C ALA A 16 6.58 4.54 -3.92
N LEU A 17 6.29 3.39 -4.55
CA LEU A 17 7.04 2.16 -4.34
C LEU A 17 8.50 2.26 -4.81
N GLY A 18 8.76 2.94 -5.93
CA GLY A 18 10.13 3.24 -6.37
C GLY A 18 10.90 4.05 -5.33
N ARG A 19 10.28 5.10 -4.81
CA ARG A 19 10.83 5.94 -3.73
C ARG A 19 11.04 5.16 -2.42
N LEU A 20 10.16 4.24 -2.07
CA LEU A 20 10.36 3.38 -0.89
C LEU A 20 11.57 2.47 -1.07
N ARG A 21 11.77 1.90 -2.28
CA ARG A 21 12.95 1.09 -2.58
C ARG A 21 14.24 1.87 -2.44
N GLU A 22 14.30 3.08 -3.00
CA GLU A 22 15.45 3.98 -2.82
C GLU A 22 15.75 4.23 -1.33
N ALA A 23 14.73 4.48 -0.51
CA ALA A 23 14.91 4.72 0.91
C ALA A 23 15.38 3.48 1.69
N LEU A 24 15.01 2.27 1.24
CA LEU A 24 15.48 1.02 1.83
C LEU A 24 16.92 0.67 1.42
N GLU A 25 17.45 1.30 0.37
CA GLU A 25 18.87 1.19 -0.02
C GLU A 25 19.77 2.14 0.77
N GLU A 26 19.20 3.14 1.45
CA GLU A 26 19.95 4.02 2.34
C GLU A 26 20.42 3.27 3.59
N ASP A 27 21.56 3.72 4.12
CA ASP A 27 22.07 3.21 5.38
C ASP A 27 21.25 3.76 6.55
N LEU A 28 20.29 2.96 7.00
CA LEU A 28 19.39 3.29 8.11
C LEU A 28 20.12 3.53 9.44
N SER A 29 21.39 3.09 9.57
CA SER A 29 22.19 3.36 10.76
C SER A 29 22.67 4.82 10.85
N LYS A 30 22.54 5.59 9.75
CA LYS A 30 22.94 7.01 9.68
C LYS A 30 22.08 7.96 10.51
N GLY A 31 21.01 7.48 11.15
CA GLY A 31 20.28 8.22 12.18
C GLY A 31 18.77 8.26 11.99
N SER A 32 18.07 8.80 13.00
CA SER A 32 16.61 8.77 13.11
C SER A 32 15.88 9.41 11.93
N ILE A 33 16.43 10.46 11.32
CA ILE A 33 15.79 11.14 10.18
C ILE A 33 15.62 10.21 8.97
N VAL A 34 16.62 9.35 8.70
CA VAL A 34 16.55 8.40 7.58
C VAL A 34 15.51 7.32 7.87
N VAL A 35 15.45 6.85 9.12
CA VAL A 35 14.45 5.88 9.59
C VAL A 35 13.04 6.48 9.49
N ASP A 36 12.82 7.68 10.02
CA ASP A 36 11.53 8.37 9.98
C ASP A 36 11.06 8.63 8.54
N GLY A 37 11.99 9.03 7.67
CA GLY A 37 11.72 9.21 6.24
C GLY A 37 11.31 7.90 5.55
N THR A 38 11.96 6.79 5.91
CA THR A 38 11.67 5.46 5.39
C THR A 38 10.30 4.97 5.87
N ILE A 39 10.01 5.12 7.16
CA ILE A 39 8.69 4.83 7.75
C ILE A 39 7.63 5.63 7.01
N LYS A 40 7.83 6.94 6.79
CA LYS A 40 6.83 7.76 6.12
C LYS A 40 6.56 7.33 4.68
N ARG A 41 7.61 6.91 3.96
CA ARG A 41 7.49 6.36 2.60
C ARG A 41 6.73 5.03 2.61
N PHE A 42 6.96 4.18 3.61
CA PHE A 42 6.20 2.94 3.79
C PHE A 42 4.71 3.24 4.00
N GLU A 43 4.35 4.12 4.93
CA GLU A 43 2.95 4.45 5.22
C GLU A 43 2.20 4.96 3.98
N PHE A 44 2.79 5.90 3.25
CA PHE A 44 2.19 6.47 2.05
C PHE A 44 2.05 5.44 0.92
N THR A 45 3.08 4.60 0.74
CA THR A 45 3.06 3.53 -0.28
C THR A 45 1.98 2.50 0.05
N PHE A 46 1.87 2.10 1.32
CA PHE A 46 0.83 1.18 1.78
C PHE A 46 -0.57 1.77 1.58
N GLU A 47 -0.75 3.05 1.91
CA GLU A 47 -2.01 3.78 1.71
C GLU A 47 -2.47 3.77 0.26
N LEU A 48 -1.55 4.01 -0.68
CA LEU A 48 -1.85 3.93 -2.12
C LEU A 48 -2.16 2.50 -2.56
N ALA A 49 -1.43 1.50 -2.04
CA ALA A 49 -1.61 0.10 -2.40
C ALA A 49 -3.02 -0.40 -2.08
N TRP A 50 -3.49 -0.19 -0.84
CA TRP A 50 -4.82 -0.66 -0.46
C TRP A 50 -5.93 0.16 -1.15
N LYS A 51 -5.74 1.46 -1.39
CA LYS A 51 -6.70 2.27 -2.19
C LYS A 51 -6.78 1.82 -3.63
N LEU A 52 -5.66 1.46 -4.25
CA LEU A 52 -5.64 0.88 -5.59
C LEU A 52 -6.41 -0.45 -5.62
N ALA A 53 -6.15 -1.34 -4.66
CA ALA A 53 -6.87 -2.60 -4.54
C ALA A 53 -8.38 -2.37 -4.35
N GLN A 54 -8.78 -1.41 -3.52
CA GLN A 54 -10.18 -1.02 -3.32
C GLN A 54 -10.84 -0.60 -4.65
N LEU A 55 -10.19 0.27 -5.43
CA LEU A 55 -10.73 0.72 -6.71
C LEU A 55 -10.88 -0.44 -7.72
N ILE A 56 -9.93 -1.38 -7.73
CA ILE A 56 -10.02 -2.59 -8.57
C ILE A 56 -11.19 -3.48 -8.12
N LEU A 57 -11.38 -3.68 -6.81
CA LEU A 57 -12.51 -4.43 -6.27
C LEU A 57 -13.85 -3.77 -6.63
N GLU A 58 -13.96 -2.45 -6.45
CA GLU A 58 -15.17 -1.69 -6.79
C GLU A 58 -15.47 -1.71 -8.30
N TYR A 59 -14.45 -1.76 -9.15
CA TYR A 59 -14.61 -1.95 -10.59
C TYR A 59 -15.19 -3.32 -10.93
N ASN A 60 -14.90 -4.34 -10.12
CA ASN A 60 -15.46 -5.69 -10.21
C ASN A 60 -16.75 -5.86 -9.39
N ASN A 61 -17.42 -4.76 -9.02
CA ASN A 61 -18.66 -4.73 -8.21
C ASN A 61 -18.52 -5.31 -6.79
N VAL A 62 -17.30 -5.38 -6.25
CA VAL A 62 -17.05 -5.81 -4.87
C VAL A 62 -16.91 -4.58 -3.98
N GLN A 63 -17.91 -4.37 -3.13
CA GLN A 63 -17.93 -3.25 -2.19
C GLN A 63 -17.09 -3.59 -0.96
N THR A 64 -16.13 -2.72 -0.64
CA THR A 64 -15.27 -2.87 0.55
C THR A 64 -15.12 -1.54 1.26
N ARG A 65 -14.92 -1.57 2.58
CA ARG A 65 -14.74 -0.38 3.41
C ARG A 65 -13.56 -0.59 4.35
N GLY A 66 -12.53 0.23 4.17
CA GLY A 66 -11.32 0.23 4.98
C GLY A 66 -10.29 -0.84 4.57
N PRO A 67 -9.01 -0.63 4.94
CA PRO A 67 -7.89 -1.40 4.42
C PRO A 67 -7.98 -2.90 4.76
N ARG A 68 -8.44 -3.25 5.97
CA ARG A 68 -8.52 -4.65 6.41
C ARG A 68 -9.49 -5.46 5.55
N LEU A 69 -10.66 -4.92 5.22
CA LEU A 69 -11.64 -5.62 4.38
C LEU A 69 -11.18 -5.67 2.92
N VAL A 70 -10.57 -4.59 2.43
CA VAL A 70 -9.96 -4.54 1.09
C VAL A 70 -8.92 -5.64 0.91
N ILE A 71 -7.98 -5.79 1.87
CA ILE A 71 -6.94 -6.82 1.84
C ILE A 71 -7.55 -8.23 1.80
N LYS A 72 -8.55 -8.49 2.66
CA LYS A 72 -9.22 -9.80 2.71
C LYS A 72 -9.88 -10.16 1.37
N GLU A 73 -10.65 -9.25 0.79
CA GLU A 73 -11.32 -9.52 -0.50
C GLU A 73 -10.33 -9.57 -1.67
N ALA A 74 -9.30 -8.71 -1.66
CA ALA A 74 -8.23 -8.75 -2.67
C ALA A 74 -7.48 -10.09 -2.65
N PHE A 75 -7.20 -10.64 -1.46
CA PHE A 75 -6.57 -11.95 -1.32
C PHE A 75 -7.50 -13.08 -1.79
N LYS A 76 -8.77 -13.07 -1.35
CA LYS A 76 -9.78 -14.06 -1.75
C LYS A 76 -9.97 -14.14 -3.26
N LEU A 77 -9.89 -13.01 -3.96
CA LEU A 77 -10.03 -12.93 -5.42
C LEU A 77 -8.70 -13.09 -6.18
N GLY A 78 -7.59 -13.34 -5.47
CA GLY A 78 -6.27 -13.56 -6.08
C GLY A 78 -5.62 -12.30 -6.65
N LEU A 79 -6.11 -11.10 -6.31
CA LEU A 79 -5.51 -9.82 -6.71
C LEU A 79 -4.15 -9.61 -6.02
N ILE A 80 -4.03 -10.05 -4.77
CA ILE A 80 -2.79 -10.07 -4.00
C ILE A 80 -2.49 -11.49 -3.52
N LYS A 81 -1.22 -11.75 -3.25
CA LYS A 81 -0.74 -12.98 -2.60
C LYS A 81 -0.42 -12.68 -1.14
N GLU A 82 -0.27 -13.74 -0.34
CA GLU A 82 0.19 -13.66 1.05
C GLU A 82 -0.66 -12.69 1.89
N GLY A 83 -1.97 -12.95 1.99
CA GLY A 83 -2.91 -12.06 2.68
C GLY A 83 -2.52 -11.76 4.14
N GLU A 84 -1.90 -12.71 4.84
CA GLU A 84 -1.41 -12.52 6.21
C GLU A 84 -0.31 -11.46 6.28
N SER A 85 0.70 -11.52 5.40
CA SER A 85 1.76 -10.51 5.30
C SER A 85 1.21 -9.10 5.08
N TRP A 86 0.12 -8.96 4.33
CA TRP A 86 -0.57 -7.67 4.15
C TRP A 86 -1.29 -7.18 5.40
N ILE A 87 -1.84 -8.10 6.20
CA ILE A 87 -2.43 -7.77 7.49
C ILE A 87 -1.35 -7.35 8.48
N ASP A 88 -0.20 -8.01 8.50
CA ASP A 88 0.93 -7.63 9.34
C ASP A 88 1.43 -6.22 8.98
N MET A 89 1.58 -5.94 7.67
CA MET A 89 1.92 -4.59 7.20
C MET A 89 0.87 -3.53 7.59
N LEU A 90 -0.42 -3.87 7.60
CA LEU A 90 -1.46 -2.97 8.09
C LEU A 90 -1.26 -2.65 9.57
N GLU A 91 -0.90 -3.65 10.37
CA GLU A 91 -0.66 -3.48 11.80
C GLU A 91 0.60 -2.66 12.07
N ASP A 92 1.66 -2.87 11.30
CA ASP A 92 2.88 -2.06 11.40
C ASP A 92 2.63 -0.60 11.01
N ARG A 93 1.89 -0.36 9.92
CA ARG A 93 1.46 0.99 9.54
C ARG A 93 0.68 1.68 10.65
N ASN A 94 -0.22 0.96 11.33
CA ASN A 94 -1.00 1.53 12.43
C ASN A 94 -0.15 1.83 13.69
N LYS A 95 1.00 1.16 13.88
CA LYS A 95 1.93 1.44 14.98
C LYS A 95 2.81 2.66 14.71
N THR A 96 3.01 3.03 13.44
CA THR A 96 3.90 4.13 13.04
C THR A 96 3.18 5.46 12.77
N SER A 97 1.84 5.44 12.72
CA SER A 97 0.98 6.58 12.43
C SER A 97 0.61 7.42 13.64
#